data_AF-A0A852TH73-F1
#
_entry.id   AF-A0A852TH73-F1
#
_cell.length_a   1.000
_cell.length_b   1.000
_cell.length_c   1.000
_cell.angle_alpha   90.00
_cell.angle_beta   90.00
_cell.angle_gamma   90.00
#
_symmetry.space_group_name_H-M   'P 1'
#
loop_
_entity.id
_entity.type
_entity.pdbx_description
1 polymer ?
#
loop_
_entity_poly.entity_id
_entity_poly.type
_entity_poly.pdbx_seq_one_letter_code
_entity_poly.pdbx_strand_id
1 'polypeptide(L)'
;MENIANIVHIGELIAVSKVFELNPFQMISLIEDGLLEVFETKEDFLAKYGIKENYEELEDWCELNNGKVFTKPKVGSEYNSSH
;
A
#
# COMPACT_ATOMS: atom_id res chain seq x y z
N MET A 1 -12.96 3.50 12.23
CA MET A 1 -12.55 3.17 10.86
C MET A 1 -12.67 4.44 10.06
N GLU A 2 -11.55 5.06 9.68
CA GLU A 2 -11.60 6.23 8.80
C GLU A 2 -12.18 5.80 7.46
N ASN A 3 -12.98 6.66 6.84
CA ASN A 3 -13.54 6.37 5.52
C ASN A 3 -12.38 6.34 4.51
N ILE A 4 -12.22 5.27 3.73
CA ILE A 4 -11.18 5.18 2.70
C ILE A 4 -11.22 6.35 1.71
N ALA A 5 -12.38 6.95 1.47
CA ALA A 5 -12.50 8.16 0.66
C ALA A 5 -11.73 9.37 1.22
N ASN A 6 -11.38 9.37 2.51
CA ASN A 6 -10.52 10.38 3.13
C ASN A 6 -9.03 10.06 2.99
N ILE A 7 -8.69 8.81 2.69
CA ILE A 7 -7.33 8.28 2.63
C ILE A 7 -6.86 8.19 1.17
N VAL A 8 -7.75 7.85 0.23
CA VAL A 8 -7.36 7.62 -1.17
C VAL A 8 -8.36 8.23 -2.15
N HIS A 9 -7.84 8.98 -3.12
CA HIS A 9 -8.61 9.51 -4.24
C HIS A 9 -8.69 8.49 -5.38
N ILE A 10 -9.84 8.38 -6.05
CA ILE A 10 -10.02 7.41 -7.16
C ILE A 10 -9.00 7.58 -8.30
N GLY A 11 -8.55 8.81 -8.56
CA GLY A 11 -7.50 9.09 -9.54
C GLY A 11 -6.15 8.48 -9.16
N GLU A 12 -5.84 8.41 -7.87
CA GLU A 12 -4.64 7.76 -7.33
C GLU A 12 -4.73 6.24 -7.56
N LEU A 13 -5.87 5.62 -7.22
CA LEU A 13 -6.12 4.19 -7.48
C LEU A 13 -5.98 3.82 -8.95
N ILE A 14 -6.51 4.64 -9.86
CA ILE A 14 -6.37 4.41 -11.30
C ILE A 14 -4.92 4.53 -11.76
N ALA A 15 -4.14 5.44 -11.17
CA ALA A 15 -2.72 5.59 -11.51
C ALA A 15 -1.92 4.36 -11.07
N VAL A 16 -2.17 3.86 -9.86
CA VAL A 16 -1.43 2.71 -9.31
C VAL A 16 -1.96 1.36 -9.80
N SER A 17 -3.18 1.28 -10.34
CA SER A 17 -3.79 0.03 -10.81
C SER A 17 -2.93 -0.75 -11.81
N LYS A 18 -2.13 -0.04 -12.62
CA LYS A 18 -1.22 -0.66 -13.60
C LYS A 18 0.03 -1.25 -12.97
N VAL A 19 0.47 -0.71 -11.84
CA VAL A 19 1.66 -1.20 -11.13
C VAL A 19 1.31 -2.48 -10.39
N PHE A 20 0.19 -2.49 -9.68
CA PHE A 20 -0.24 -3.64 -8.90
C PHE A 20 -1.03 -4.68 -9.70
N GLU A 21 -1.33 -4.42 -10.98
CA GLU A 21 -2.18 -5.25 -11.85
C GLU A 21 -3.57 -5.56 -11.24
N LEU A 22 -4.10 -4.61 -10.46
CA LEU A 22 -5.38 -4.72 -9.75
C LEU A 22 -6.33 -3.60 -10.17
N ASN A 23 -7.62 -3.89 -10.29
CA ASN A 23 -8.60 -2.83 -10.53
C ASN A 23 -8.88 -2.02 -9.25
N PRO A 24 -9.40 -0.78 -9.35
CA PRO A 24 -9.63 0.07 -8.17
C PRO A 24 -10.50 -0.55 -7.07
N PHE A 25 -11.49 -1.38 -7.43
CA PHE A 25 -12.31 -2.07 -6.42
C PHE A 25 -11.50 -3.10 -5.63
N GLN A 26 -10.67 -3.89 -6.33
CA GLN A 26 -9.78 -4.85 -5.65
C GLN A 26 -8.77 -4.13 -4.76
N MET A 27 -8.21 -3.01 -5.23
CA MET A 27 -7.28 -2.21 -4.43
C MET A 27 -7.95 -1.68 -3.15
N ILE A 28 -9.18 -1.17 -3.23
CA ILE A 28 -9.94 -0.73 -2.05
C ILE A 28 -10.11 -1.89 -1.07
N SER A 29 -10.56 -3.06 -1.53
CA SER A 29 -10.74 -4.23 -0.66
C SER A 29 -9.43 -4.64 0.04
N LEU A 30 -8.31 -4.65 -0.69
CA LEU A 30 -7.01 -4.98 -0.08
C LEU A 30 -6.55 -3.92 0.94
N ILE A 31 -6.89 -2.64 0.74
CA ILE A 31 -6.61 -1.58 1.71
C ILE A 31 -7.46 -1.79 2.97
N GLU A 32 -8.75 -2.14 2.82
CA GLU A 32 -9.64 -2.46 3.94
C GLU A 32 -9.13 -3.66 4.74
N ASP A 33 -8.61 -4.67 4.04
CA ASP A 33 -8.04 -5.89 4.63
C ASP A 33 -6.61 -5.70 5.18
N GLY A 34 -6.01 -4.53 5.00
CA GLY A 34 -4.62 -4.25 5.42
C GLY A 34 -3.55 -5.00 4.62
N LEU A 35 -3.93 -5.55 3.47
CA LEU A 35 -3.05 -6.27 2.53
C LEU A 35 -2.38 -5.32 1.52
N LEU A 36 -2.91 -4.10 1.39
CA LEU A 36 -2.29 -3.00 0.68
C LEU A 36 -2.22 -1.79 1.61
N GLU A 37 -1.03 -1.23 1.75
CA GLU A 37 -0.80 -0.11 2.67
C GLU A 37 -0.61 1.20 1.90
N VAL A 38 -1.13 2.29 2.48
CA VAL A 38 -1.05 3.64 1.93
C VAL A 38 -0.38 4.54 2.95
N PHE A 39 0.70 5.19 2.53
CA PHE A 39 1.43 6.18 3.31
C PHE A 39 1.21 7.55 2.69
N GLU A 40 0.71 8.52 3.47
CA GLU A 40 0.47 9.89 2.98
C GLU A 40 1.78 10.58 2.55
N THR A 41 2.88 10.25 3.22
CA THR A 41 4.21 10.80 2.91
C THR A 41 5.25 9.71 2.73
N LYS A 42 6.30 10.03 1.97
CA LYS A 42 7.46 9.16 1.81
C LYS A 42 8.17 8.94 3.14
N GLU A 43 8.18 9.93 4.02
CA GLU A 43 8.76 9.86 5.35
C GLU A 43 8.09 8.78 6.20
N ASP A 44 6.76 8.64 6.13
CA ASP A 44 6.02 7.58 6.84
C ASP A 44 6.39 6.19 6.31
N PHE A 45 6.52 6.06 4.98
CA PHE A 45 6.99 4.83 4.34
C PHE A 45 8.41 4.47 4.81
N LEU A 46 9.34 5.43 4.79
CA LEU A 46 10.72 5.23 5.20
C LEU A 46 10.85 4.98 6.72
N ALA A 47 9.96 5.52 7.54
CA ALA A 47 9.92 5.23 8.97
C ALA A 47 9.57 3.76 9.24
N LYS A 48 8.71 3.15 8.41
CA LYS A 48 8.35 1.73 8.53
C LYS A 48 9.37 0.80 7.89
N TYR A 49 9.78 1.05 6.66
CA TYR A 49 10.60 0.12 5.88
C TYR A 49 12.10 0.45 5.88
N GLY A 50 12.49 1.63 6.37
CA GLY A 50 13.86 2.12 6.33
C GLY A 50 14.27 2.63 4.94
N ILE A 51 15.44 3.26 4.85
CA ILE A 51 16.03 3.69 3.58
C ILE A 51 16.84 2.51 3.01
N LYS A 52 16.33 1.89 1.94
CA LYS A 52 16.96 0.74 1.28
C LYS A 52 17.02 0.95 -0.23
N GLU A 53 18.01 0.34 -0.88
CA GLU A 53 18.09 0.30 -2.35
C GLU A 53 17.05 -0.67 -2.95
N ASN A 54 16.66 -1.70 -2.20
CA ASN A 54 15.63 -2.66 -2.57
C ASN A 54 14.84 -3.13 -1.33
N TYR A 55 13.55 -3.39 -1.49
CA TYR A 55 12.64 -3.83 -0.42
C TYR A 55 12.23 -5.28 -0.65
N GLU A 56 12.99 -6.22 -0.07
CA GLU A 56 12.73 -7.66 -0.26
C GLU A 56 11.41 -8.10 0.36
N GLU A 57 10.91 -7.37 1.35
CA GLU A 57 9.64 -7.58 2.05
C GLU A 57 8.40 -7.11 1.25
N LEU A 58 8.59 -6.36 0.15
CA LEU A 58 7.50 -5.85 -0.69
C LEU A 58 7.38 -6.65 -1.99
N GLU A 59 6.17 -7.06 -2.32
CA GLU A 59 5.84 -7.63 -3.63
C GLU A 59 5.89 -6.51 -4.67
N ASP A 60 5.20 -5.40 -4.38
CA ASP A 60 5.16 -4.20 -5.22
C ASP A 60 5.07 -2.94 -4.36
N TRP A 61 5.57 -1.84 -4.90
CA TRP A 61 5.37 -0.51 -4.33
C TRP A 61 5.39 0.57 -5.40
N CYS A 62 4.73 1.69 -5.12
CA CYS A 62 4.66 2.83 -6.03
C CYS A 62 4.58 4.14 -5.24
N GLU A 63 5.49 5.06 -5.53
CA GLU A 63 5.42 6.45 -5.07
C GLU A 63 4.74 7.30 -6.15
N LEU A 64 3.67 7.99 -5.76
CA LEU A 64 3.02 8.97 -6.61
C LEU A 64 3.74 10.32 -6.55
N ASN A 65 3.56 11.16 -7.57
CA ASN A 65 4.19 12.49 -7.65
C ASN A 65 3.78 13.44 -6.51
N ASN A 66 2.71 13.14 -5.77
CA ASN A 66 2.29 13.88 -4.59
C ASN A 66 2.96 13.39 -3.30
N GLY A 67 3.88 12.43 -3.37
CA GLY A 67 4.61 11.88 -2.23
C GLY A 67 3.89 10.72 -1.52
N LYS A 68 2.66 10.40 -1.91
CA LYS A 68 1.90 9.26 -1.37
C LYS A 68 2.51 7.96 -1.88
N VAL A 69 2.63 6.96 -1.00
CA VAL A 69 3.23 5.66 -1.34
C VAL A 69 2.22 4.55 -1.12
N PHE A 70 2.05 3.70 -2.13
CA PHE A 70 1.28 2.47 -2.06
C PHE A 70 2.26 1.31 -1.96
N THR A 71 1.99 0.35 -1.07
CA THR A 71 2.84 -0.84 -0.92
C THR A 71 1.98 -2.09 -0.78
N LYS A 72 2.46 -3.19 -1.35
CA LYS A 72 1.91 -4.52 -1.19
C LYS A 72 3.00 -5.41 -0.59
N PRO A 73 2.94 -5.73 0.71
CA PRO A 73 3.90 -6.62 1.33
C PRO A 73 3.85 -8.02 0.71
N LYS A 74 5.00 -8.71 0.60
CA LYS A 74 5.01 -10.14 0.27
C LYS A 74 4.32 -10.88 1.38
N VAL A 75 3.30 -11.66 1.05
CA VAL A 75 2.60 -12.48 2.03
C VAL A 75 3.53 -13.61 2.48
N GLY A 76 4.08 -13.50 3.70
CA GLY A 76 4.91 -14.51 4.34
C GLY A 76 5.03 -14.37 5.86
N SER A 77 4.16 -15.09 6.59
CA SER A 77 4.36 -15.57 7.98
C SER A 77 4.24 -14.61 9.19
N GLU A 78 3.09 -13.97 9.42
CA GLU A 78 2.56 -13.72 10.80
C GLU A 78 1.01 -13.75 10.88
N TYR A 79 0.34 -14.60 10.08
CA TYR A 79 -1.01 -15.06 10.43
C TYR A 79 -0.91 -16.42 11.13
N ASN A 80 -0.39 -16.38 12.35
CA ASN A 80 -0.67 -17.36 13.41
C ASN A 80 -0.51 -16.65 14.76
N SER A 81 -1.62 -16.10 15.25
CA SER A 81 -1.96 -15.82 16.67
C SER A 81 -3.12 -14.81 16.65
N SER A 82 -4.36 -15.06 17.08
CA SER A 82 -4.81 -15.89 18.19
C SER A 82 -6.33 -16.13 18.11
N HIS A 83 -6.75 -17.33 18.51
CA HIS A 83 -8.10 -17.79 18.92
C HIS A 83 -9.17 -18.01 17.85
#